data_AF-A0A6G7Y2A0-F1
#
_entry.id   AF-A0A6G7Y2A0-F1
#
_cell.length_a   1.000
_cell.length_b   1.000
_cell.length_c   1.000
_cell.angle_alpha   90.00
_cell.angle_beta   90.00
_cell.angle_gamma   90.00
#
_symmetry.space_group_name_H-M   'P 1'
#
loop_
_entity.id
_entity.type
_entity.pdbx_description
1 polymer ?
#
loop_
_entity_poly.entity_id
_entity_poly.type
_entity_poly.pdbx_seq_one_letter_code
_entity_poly.pdbx_strand_id
1 'polypeptide(L)'
;MKQIHDYVEVMFKELPQTKEVLDIKANILDSMESKYQDYIKSGKSEAEAIGMAIGEFGSMDDIKDALNIVDDHEDYYDPTTVRKFLSFIPGFAVMMACAVFLIIASIAFHPVFQSVGLENVGNGVFLVAILIAVIIFIVNGMKYSQFKINEEHAKKFTPESIGDIDLQIAKTESRFIPGIAVGVGLILGGLVLAYIFDIPQFKNETIQAFSFMMCVAVAVFIIMYVSINHKLPEAIKNLSETYRKQDKRFEEITGHVMALTAIAYVGLGLWRPYLFGVLWIMFPIMAILMALIKSIKAK
;
A
#
# COMPACT_ATOMS: atom_id res chain seq x y z
N MET A 1 20.41 -32.95 -36.75
CA MET A 1 19.67 -33.63 -35.65
C MET A 1 20.10 -33.15 -34.27
N LYS A 2 21.36 -33.36 -33.81
CA LYS A 2 21.81 -32.99 -32.45
C LYS A 2 21.54 -31.52 -32.06
N GLN A 3 21.74 -30.59 -32.99
CA GLN A 3 21.51 -29.16 -32.75
C GLN A 3 20.04 -28.79 -32.51
N ILE A 4 19.08 -29.51 -33.10
CA ILE A 4 17.64 -29.28 -32.85
C ILE A 4 17.30 -29.72 -31.43
N HIS A 5 17.81 -30.90 -31.03
CA HIS A 5 17.63 -31.41 -29.67
C HIS A 5 18.24 -30.46 -28.63
N ASP A 6 19.48 -30.01 -28.84
CA ASP A 6 20.16 -29.07 -27.95
C ASP A 6 19.39 -27.74 -27.83
N TYR A 7 18.83 -27.23 -28.93
CA TYR A 7 18.01 -26.01 -28.93
C TYR A 7 16.72 -26.17 -28.12
N VAL A 8 15.95 -27.22 -28.37
CA VAL A 8 14.71 -27.52 -27.63
C VAL A 8 15.00 -27.77 -26.15
N GLU A 9 16.13 -28.39 -25.83
CA GLU A 9 16.53 -28.65 -24.45
C GLU A 9 16.92 -27.38 -23.69
N VAL A 10 17.65 -26.47 -24.34
CA VAL A 10 17.95 -25.14 -23.78
C VAL A 10 16.68 -24.32 -23.59
N MET A 11 15.77 -24.35 -24.56
CA MET A 11 14.48 -23.67 -24.48
C MET A 11 13.68 -24.18 -23.27
N PHE A 12 13.48 -25.49 -23.12
CA PHE A 12 12.65 -26.04 -22.04
C PHE A 12 13.34 -26.12 -20.66
N LYS A 13 14.59 -25.65 -20.53
CA LYS A 13 15.37 -25.75 -19.29
C LYS A 13 14.79 -24.93 -18.14
N GLU A 14 14.15 -23.80 -18.45
CA GLU A 14 13.59 -22.87 -17.48
C GLU A 14 12.11 -23.16 -17.16
N LEU A 15 11.50 -24.14 -17.85
CA LEU A 15 10.10 -24.50 -17.66
C LEU A 15 9.92 -25.59 -16.58
N PRO A 16 8.81 -25.55 -15.81
CA PRO A 16 8.51 -26.58 -14.82
C PRO A 16 8.34 -27.93 -15.51
N GLN A 17 8.95 -28.98 -14.93
CA GLN A 17 8.94 -30.35 -15.47
C GLN A 17 7.61 -31.07 -15.16
N THR A 18 6.48 -30.47 -15.52
CA THR A 18 5.17 -31.11 -15.43
C THR A 18 4.98 -32.07 -16.60
N LYS A 19 4.07 -33.04 -16.45
CA LYS A 19 3.76 -34.01 -17.50
C LYS A 19 3.31 -33.31 -18.80
N GLU A 20 2.51 -32.26 -18.68
CA GLU A 20 2.00 -31.48 -19.82
C GLU A 20 3.12 -30.74 -20.57
N VAL A 21 4.09 -30.16 -19.85
CA VAL A 21 5.25 -29.48 -20.45
C VAL A 21 6.17 -30.48 -21.18
N LEU A 22 6.34 -31.68 -20.62
CA LEU A 22 7.12 -32.75 -21.25
C LEU A 22 6.44 -33.30 -22.50
N ASP A 23 5.12 -33.47 -22.48
CA ASP A 23 4.35 -33.91 -23.64
C ASP A 23 4.43 -32.87 -24.78
N ILE A 24 4.41 -31.58 -24.45
CA ILE A 24 4.58 -30.51 -25.43
C ILE A 24 6.01 -30.42 -25.96
N LYS A 25 7.03 -30.59 -25.09
CA LYS A 25 8.43 -30.69 -25.52
C LYS A 25 8.61 -31.78 -26.58
N ALA A 26 8.01 -32.96 -26.37
CA ALA A 26 8.08 -34.07 -27.31
C ALA A 26 7.39 -33.73 -28.65
N ASN A 27 6.20 -33.13 -28.60
CA ASN A 27 5.47 -32.72 -29.81
C ASN A 27 6.23 -31.67 -30.63
N ILE A 28 6.89 -30.71 -29.96
CA ILE A 28 7.70 -29.68 -30.63
C ILE A 28 8.92 -30.32 -31.29
N LEU A 29 9.61 -31.22 -30.58
CA LEU A 29 10.78 -31.90 -31.10
C LEU A 29 10.44 -32.74 -32.34
N ASP A 30 9.35 -33.51 -32.29
CA ASP A 30 8.87 -34.31 -33.42
C ASP A 30 8.50 -33.43 -34.64
N SER A 31 7.85 -32.30 -34.40
CA SER A 31 7.47 -31.35 -35.45
C SER A 31 8.70 -30.70 -36.10
N MET A 32 9.67 -30.26 -35.30
CA MET A 32 10.92 -29.69 -35.79
C MET A 32 11.75 -30.70 -36.59
N GLU A 33 11.82 -31.96 -36.13
CA GLU A 33 12.50 -33.04 -36.86
C GLU A 33 11.81 -33.34 -38.19
N SER A 34 10.48 -33.40 -38.22
CA SER A 34 9.72 -33.62 -39.44
C SER A 34 9.98 -32.52 -40.47
N LYS A 35 9.93 -31.24 -40.05
CA LYS A 35 10.23 -30.09 -40.91
C LYS A 35 11.67 -30.07 -41.41
N TYR A 36 12.62 -30.40 -40.54
CA TYR A 36 14.02 -30.53 -40.93
C TYR A 36 14.18 -31.59 -42.03
N GLN A 37 13.53 -32.76 -41.90
CA GLN A 37 13.59 -33.82 -42.93
C GLN A 37 12.97 -33.37 -44.26
N ASP A 38 11.89 -32.58 -44.22
CA ASP A 38 11.27 -32.02 -45.42
C ASP A 38 12.19 -30.99 -46.11
N TYR A 39 12.93 -30.19 -45.33
CA TYR A 39 13.92 -29.27 -45.86
C TYR A 39 15.14 -29.97 -46.48
N ILE A 40 15.59 -31.08 -45.89
CA ILE A 40 16.63 -31.92 -46.49
C ILE A 40 16.14 -32.55 -47.81
N LYS A 41 14.91 -33.09 -47.84
CA LYS A 41 14.33 -33.68 -49.06
C LYS A 41 14.11 -32.67 -50.18
N SER A 42 13.85 -31.40 -49.84
CA SER A 42 13.72 -30.30 -50.81
C SER A 42 15.08 -29.75 -51.29
N GLY A 43 16.19 -30.38 -50.90
CA GLY A 43 17.52 -30.10 -51.43
C GLY A 43 18.28 -28.99 -50.69
N LYS A 44 17.84 -28.60 -49.49
CA LYS A 44 18.51 -27.56 -48.70
C LYS A 44 19.68 -28.12 -47.91
N SER A 45 20.66 -27.26 -47.62
CA SER A 45 21.82 -27.65 -46.81
C SER A 45 21.43 -27.92 -45.36
N GLU A 46 22.22 -28.74 -44.66
CA GLU A 46 21.93 -29.11 -43.26
C GLU A 46 21.80 -27.88 -42.35
N ALA A 47 22.71 -26.91 -42.50
CA ALA A 47 22.71 -25.67 -41.73
C ALA A 47 21.49 -24.79 -42.02
N GLU A 48 21.07 -24.72 -43.30
CA GLU A 48 19.91 -23.93 -43.72
C GLU A 48 18.60 -24.56 -43.24
N ALA A 49 18.46 -25.89 -43.38
CA ALA A 49 17.33 -26.66 -42.90
C ALA A 49 17.11 -26.48 -41.38
N ILE A 50 18.20 -26.47 -40.60
CA ILE A 50 18.14 -26.23 -39.15
C ILE A 50 17.69 -24.80 -38.85
N GLY A 51 18.27 -23.80 -39.52
CA GLY A 51 17.92 -22.39 -39.30
C GLY A 51 16.44 -22.09 -39.59
N MET A 52 15.86 -22.68 -40.64
CA MET A 52 14.44 -22.47 -40.96
C MET A 52 13.50 -23.27 -40.07
N ALA A 53 13.87 -24.50 -39.67
CA ALA A 53 13.08 -25.26 -38.72
C ALA A 53 12.99 -24.54 -37.35
N ILE A 54 14.09 -23.90 -36.93
CA ILE A 54 14.12 -23.04 -35.74
C ILE A 54 13.28 -21.77 -35.93
N GLY A 55 13.34 -21.13 -37.10
CA GLY A 55 12.59 -19.88 -37.35
C GLY A 55 11.08 -20.04 -37.51
N GLU A 56 10.59 -21.22 -37.90
CA GLU A 56 9.14 -21.51 -37.96
C GLU A 56 8.53 -21.79 -36.59
N PHE A 57 9.31 -22.36 -35.68
CA PHE A 57 8.91 -22.47 -34.28
C PHE A 57 9.16 -21.12 -33.62
N GLY A 58 8.08 -20.45 -33.23
CA GLY A 58 8.11 -19.11 -32.66
C GLY A 58 9.03 -18.98 -31.44
N SER A 59 9.03 -17.78 -30.87
CA SER A 59 9.81 -17.49 -29.67
C SER A 59 9.33 -18.31 -28.48
N MET A 60 10.19 -18.41 -27.46
CA MET A 60 9.84 -19.00 -26.17
C MET A 60 8.57 -18.37 -25.57
N ASP A 61 8.36 -17.08 -25.82
CA ASP A 61 7.22 -16.32 -25.32
C ASP A 61 5.91 -16.82 -25.94
N ASP A 62 5.92 -17.19 -27.23
CA ASP A 62 4.75 -17.76 -27.92
C ASP A 62 4.34 -19.12 -27.34
N ILE A 63 5.33 -19.92 -26.91
CA ILE A 63 5.10 -21.23 -26.27
C ILE A 63 4.57 -21.06 -24.85
N LYS A 64 5.11 -20.11 -24.07
CA LYS A 64 4.62 -19.78 -22.71
C LYS A 64 3.16 -19.31 -22.74
N ASP A 65 2.81 -18.44 -23.69
CA ASP A 65 1.45 -17.94 -23.90
C ASP A 65 0.48 -19.07 -24.31
N ALA A 66 0.88 -19.95 -25.24
CA ALA A 66 0.07 -21.09 -25.67
C ALA A 66 -0.17 -22.11 -24.54
N LEU A 67 0.81 -22.26 -23.65
CA LEU A 67 0.76 -23.13 -22.49
C LEU A 67 0.04 -22.51 -21.28
N ASN A 68 -0.34 -21.24 -21.35
CA ASN A 68 -0.83 -20.46 -20.21
C ASN A 68 0.11 -20.59 -18.98
N ILE A 69 1.42 -20.78 -19.24
CA ILE A 69 2.46 -20.72 -18.22
C ILE A 69 2.65 -19.23 -17.95
N VAL A 70 1.82 -18.74 -17.02
CA VAL A 70 2.01 -17.43 -16.43
C VAL A 70 3.41 -17.44 -15.82
N ASP A 71 4.30 -16.62 -16.36
CA ASP A 71 5.63 -16.39 -15.79
C ASP A 71 5.40 -15.83 -14.37
N ASP A 72 5.41 -16.70 -13.37
CA ASP A 72 5.13 -16.36 -11.97
C ASP A 72 6.29 -15.54 -11.34
N HIS A 73 7.27 -15.13 -12.14
CA HIS A 73 8.49 -14.49 -11.68
C HIS A 73 8.55 -12.96 -11.86
N GLU A 74 7.66 -12.33 -12.63
CA GLU A 74 7.73 -10.87 -12.81
C GLU A 74 6.80 -10.07 -11.89
N ASP A 75 5.76 -10.71 -11.36
CA ASP A 75 4.64 -10.02 -10.73
C ASP A 75 4.61 -10.15 -9.21
N TYR A 76 5.71 -10.50 -8.55
CA TYR A 76 5.80 -10.57 -7.08
C TYR A 76 6.75 -9.55 -6.48
N TYR A 77 6.40 -9.04 -5.29
CA TYR A 77 7.34 -8.32 -4.45
C TYR A 77 8.40 -9.27 -3.93
N ASP A 78 9.67 -8.87 -4.07
CA ASP A 78 10.78 -9.58 -3.44
C ASP A 78 10.55 -9.66 -1.90
N PRO A 79 10.56 -10.87 -1.30
CA PRO A 79 10.34 -11.06 0.12
C PRO A 79 11.30 -10.24 0.99
N THR A 80 12.53 -9.98 0.53
CA THR A 80 13.48 -9.17 1.29
C THR A 80 13.06 -7.70 1.37
N THR A 81 12.41 -7.20 0.32
CA THR A 81 11.87 -5.84 0.27
C THR A 81 10.70 -5.67 1.23
N VAL A 82 9.79 -6.65 1.26
CA VAL A 82 8.67 -6.67 2.22
C VAL A 82 9.21 -6.71 3.65
N ARG A 83 10.16 -7.61 3.95
CA ARG A 83 10.74 -7.70 5.30
C ARG A 83 11.47 -6.43 5.74
N LYS A 84 12.20 -5.78 4.83
CA LYS A 84 12.80 -4.45 5.08
C LYS A 84 11.73 -3.43 5.43
N PHE A 85 10.62 -3.39 4.69
CA PHE A 85 9.49 -2.52 5.00
C PHE A 85 8.92 -2.81 6.39
N LEU A 86 8.62 -4.07 6.71
CA LEU A 86 8.07 -4.46 8.02
C LEU A 86 9.02 -4.06 9.17
N SER A 87 10.34 -4.16 8.98
CA SER A 87 11.33 -3.73 9.97
C SER A 87 11.46 -2.21 10.12
N PHE A 88 11.04 -1.43 9.12
CA PHE A 88 11.05 0.04 9.14
C PHE A 88 9.88 0.61 9.96
N ILE A 89 8.73 -0.08 9.98
CA ILE A 89 7.48 0.39 10.61
C ILE A 89 7.66 0.83 12.07
N PRO A 90 8.32 0.07 12.97
CA PRO A 90 8.43 0.46 14.38
C PRO A 90 9.24 1.75 14.57
N GLY A 91 10.35 1.90 13.83
CA GLY A 91 11.15 3.11 13.88
C GLY A 91 10.39 4.32 13.36
N PHE A 92 9.66 4.14 12.26
CA PHE A 92 8.78 5.17 11.70
C PHE A 92 7.67 5.57 12.69
N ALA A 93 7.00 4.60 13.32
CA ALA A 93 5.93 4.84 14.29
C ALA A 93 6.43 5.65 15.50
N VAL A 94 7.61 5.33 16.05
CA VAL A 94 8.20 6.08 17.17
C VAL A 94 8.52 7.51 16.75
N MET A 95 9.15 7.72 15.60
CA MET A 95 9.51 9.08 15.15
C MET A 95 8.26 9.95 14.94
N MET A 96 7.21 9.39 14.33
CA MET A 96 5.93 10.08 14.15
C MET A 96 5.26 10.41 15.47
N ALA A 97 5.19 9.44 16.39
CA ALA A 97 4.59 9.64 17.71
C ALA A 97 5.39 10.66 18.54
N CYS A 98 6.73 10.62 18.51
CA CYS A 98 7.60 11.57 19.20
C CYS A 98 7.42 13.01 18.67
N ALA A 99 7.29 13.19 17.36
CA ALA A 99 7.08 14.51 16.76
C ALA A 99 5.75 15.13 17.23
N VAL A 100 4.67 14.35 17.24
CA VAL A 100 3.37 14.81 17.75
C VAL A 100 3.41 15.07 19.26
N PHE A 101 4.01 14.16 20.02
CA PHE A 101 4.22 14.34 21.45
C PHE A 101 4.96 15.65 21.76
N LEU A 102 6.03 15.94 21.03
CA LEU A 102 6.85 17.13 21.21
C LEU A 102 6.06 18.43 20.98
N ILE A 103 5.16 18.45 19.99
CA ILE A 103 4.25 19.59 19.76
C ILE A 103 3.29 19.76 20.93
N ILE A 104 2.60 18.69 21.34
CA ILE A 104 1.59 18.76 22.42
C ILE A 104 2.25 19.08 23.76
N ALA A 105 3.40 18.47 24.07
CA ALA A 105 4.17 18.74 25.27
C ALA A 105 4.63 20.20 25.31
N SER A 106 5.08 20.76 24.19
CA SER A 106 5.45 22.17 24.14
C SER A 106 4.28 23.10 24.47
N ILE A 107 3.07 22.79 24.02
CA ILE A 107 1.86 23.54 24.39
C ILE A 107 1.56 23.34 25.88
N ALA A 108 1.74 22.13 26.41
CA ALA A 108 1.55 21.82 27.83
C ALA A 108 2.44 22.67 28.74
N PHE A 109 3.67 22.98 28.33
CA PHE A 109 4.60 23.82 29.08
C PHE A 109 4.29 25.32 29.01
N HIS A 110 3.45 25.80 28.09
CA HIS A 110 3.18 27.24 27.93
C HIS A 110 2.65 27.91 29.22
N PRO A 111 1.67 27.36 29.96
CA PRO A 111 1.21 27.96 31.22
C PRO A 111 2.31 28.09 32.28
N VAL A 112 3.32 27.21 32.24
CA VAL A 112 4.47 27.24 33.17
C VAL A 112 5.41 28.40 32.82
N PHE A 113 5.65 28.66 31.54
CA PHE A 113 6.43 29.84 31.14
C PHE A 113 5.70 31.14 31.47
N GLN A 114 4.37 31.15 31.33
CA GLN A 114 3.55 32.29 31.69
C GLN A 114 3.59 32.61 33.18
N SER A 115 3.56 31.60 34.06
CA SER A 115 3.60 31.82 35.51
C SER A 115 4.92 32.41 36.02
N VAL A 116 6.01 32.26 35.27
CA VAL A 116 7.35 32.83 35.58
C VAL A 116 7.59 34.15 34.83
N GLY A 117 6.64 34.63 34.03
CA GLY A 117 6.77 35.87 33.25
C GLY A 117 7.62 35.75 31.98
N LEU A 118 7.84 34.52 31.49
CA LEU A 118 8.67 34.21 30.31
C LEU A 118 7.82 33.83 29.08
N GLU A 119 6.69 34.51 28.87
CA GLU A 119 5.72 34.20 27.82
C GLU A 119 6.35 34.15 26.42
N ASN A 120 7.19 35.12 26.08
CA ASN A 120 7.90 35.17 24.79
C ASN A 120 8.86 33.99 24.60
N VAL A 121 9.47 33.50 25.68
CA VAL A 121 10.34 32.31 25.64
C VAL A 121 9.51 31.06 25.40
N GLY A 122 8.34 30.94 26.06
CA GLY A 122 7.38 29.85 25.82
C GLY A 122 6.92 29.78 24.37
N ASN A 123 6.57 30.92 23.78
CA ASN A 123 6.24 31.03 22.35
C ASN A 123 7.40 30.61 21.46
N GLY A 124 8.63 31.01 21.80
CA GLY A 124 9.84 30.59 21.09
C GLY A 124 10.06 29.07 21.14
N VAL A 125 9.92 28.45 22.32
CA VAL A 125 10.03 26.99 22.49
C VAL A 125 9.00 26.26 21.64
N PHE A 126 7.75 26.75 21.60
CA PHE A 126 6.69 26.19 20.77
C PHE A 126 7.00 26.24 19.27
N LEU A 127 7.50 27.36 18.77
CA LEU A 127 7.88 27.49 17.36
C LEU A 127 9.06 26.59 16.99
N VAL A 128 10.07 26.49 17.86
CA VAL A 128 11.20 25.57 17.66
C VAL A 128 10.74 24.11 17.69
N ALA A 129 9.81 23.79 18.59
CA ALA A 129 9.23 22.46 18.67
C ALA A 129 8.49 22.06 17.38
N ILE A 130 7.68 22.97 16.81
CA ILE A 130 7.04 22.76 15.51
C ILE A 130 8.09 22.56 14.41
N LEU A 131 9.13 23.40 14.37
CA LEU A 131 10.18 23.30 13.35
C LEU A 131 10.85 21.93 13.38
N ILE A 132 11.20 21.43 14.57
CA ILE A 132 11.80 20.09 14.74
C ILE A 132 10.81 19.00 14.30
N ALA A 133 9.56 19.08 14.73
CA ALA A 133 8.54 18.08 14.39
C ALA A 133 8.27 18.02 12.87
N VAL A 134 8.22 19.17 12.20
CA VAL A 134 8.05 19.25 10.74
C VAL A 134 9.25 18.63 10.01
N ILE A 135 10.49 18.87 10.47
CA ILE A 135 11.67 18.22 9.89
C ILE A 135 11.57 16.69 10.04
N ILE A 136 11.17 16.20 11.22
CA ILE A 136 10.94 14.76 11.44
C ILE A 136 9.87 14.23 10.48
N PHE A 137 8.75 14.93 10.31
CA PHE A 137 7.68 14.54 9.40
C PHE A 137 8.13 14.51 7.93
N ILE A 138 8.87 15.52 7.47
CA ILE A 138 9.35 15.58 6.09
C ILE A 138 10.34 14.45 5.82
N VAL A 139 11.37 14.29 6.66
CA VAL A 139 12.40 13.26 6.46
C VAL A 139 11.81 11.85 6.51
N ASN A 140 10.95 11.57 7.49
CA ASN A 140 10.35 10.25 7.62
C ASN A 140 9.22 10.00 6.62
N GLY A 141 8.47 11.04 6.24
CA GLY A 141 7.46 10.98 5.19
C GLY A 141 8.07 10.67 3.82
N MET A 142 9.21 11.28 3.47
CA MET A 142 9.95 10.96 2.24
C MET A 142 10.55 9.56 2.26
N LYS A 143 11.07 9.10 3.41
CA LYS A 143 11.51 7.70 3.54
C LYS A 143 10.33 6.75 3.33
N TYR A 144 9.19 7.02 3.96
CA TYR A 144 7.98 6.23 3.79
C TYR A 144 7.51 6.20 2.34
N SER A 145 7.59 7.31 1.59
CA SER A 145 7.18 7.33 0.17
C SER A 145 8.09 6.50 -0.73
N GLN A 146 9.39 6.39 -0.42
CA GLN A 146 10.31 5.47 -1.11
C GLN A 146 10.00 4.00 -0.82
N PHE A 147 9.47 3.74 0.37
CA PHE A 147 9.09 2.42 0.85
C PHE A 147 7.63 2.07 0.50
N LYS A 148 6.85 3.02 -0.03
CA LYS A 148 5.48 2.80 -0.45
C LYS A 148 5.53 1.84 -1.64
N ILE A 149 5.22 0.59 -1.35
CA ILE A 149 4.90 -0.47 -2.31
C ILE A 149 4.01 0.19 -3.39
N ASN A 150 4.55 0.30 -4.62
CA ASN A 150 3.98 1.14 -5.66
C ASN A 150 2.54 0.71 -5.94
N GLU A 151 1.60 1.61 -5.65
CA GLU A 151 0.18 1.40 -5.92
C GLU A 151 -0.09 1.23 -7.42
N GLU A 152 0.72 1.83 -8.31
CA GLU A 152 0.54 1.73 -9.77
C GLU A 152 0.91 0.37 -10.37
N HIS A 153 1.80 -0.39 -9.71
CA HIS A 153 2.25 -1.71 -10.16
C HIS A 153 2.12 -2.68 -8.99
N ALA A 154 0.87 -2.95 -8.60
CA ALA A 154 0.55 -3.84 -7.50
C ALA A 154 0.95 -5.28 -7.83
N LYS A 155 2.24 -5.59 -7.61
CA LYS A 155 2.77 -6.94 -7.63
C LYS A 155 2.12 -7.75 -6.50
N LYS A 156 1.89 -9.03 -6.74
CA LYS A 156 1.44 -10.04 -5.79
C LYS A 156 2.47 -10.23 -4.67
N PHE A 157 2.03 -10.76 -3.54
CA PHE A 157 2.93 -11.16 -2.45
C PHE A 157 3.14 -12.67 -2.50
N THR A 158 4.39 -13.10 -2.34
CA THR A 158 4.73 -14.53 -2.22
C THR A 158 4.09 -15.08 -0.95
N PRO A 159 3.69 -16.37 -0.89
CA PRO A 159 3.15 -16.98 0.33
C PRO A 159 4.02 -16.77 1.58
N GLU A 160 5.35 -16.72 1.41
CA GLU A 160 6.29 -16.36 2.49
C GLU A 160 6.09 -14.92 3.00
N SER A 161 5.94 -13.95 2.09
CA SER A 161 5.72 -12.55 2.45
C SER A 161 4.38 -12.32 3.16
N ILE A 162 3.34 -13.07 2.78
CA ILE A 162 2.05 -13.05 3.47
C ILE A 162 2.20 -13.60 4.89
N GLY A 163 2.94 -14.69 5.06
CA GLY A 163 3.27 -15.24 6.38
C GLY A 163 4.01 -14.24 7.27
N ASP A 164 5.02 -13.55 6.75
CA ASP A 164 5.76 -12.52 7.48
C ASP A 164 4.85 -11.35 7.92
N ILE A 165 3.95 -10.89 7.04
CA ILE A 165 2.98 -9.84 7.35
C ILE A 165 2.01 -10.31 8.44
N ASP A 166 1.46 -11.52 8.32
CA ASP A 166 0.51 -12.08 9.29
C ASP A 166 1.14 -12.27 10.67
N LEU A 167 2.39 -12.73 10.72
CA LEU A 167 3.15 -12.81 11.97
C LEU A 167 3.34 -11.44 12.61
N GLN A 168 3.59 -10.39 11.82
CA GLN A 168 3.73 -9.03 12.35
C GLN A 168 2.40 -8.46 12.84
N ILE A 169 1.30 -8.71 12.13
CA ILE A 169 -0.05 -8.32 12.54
C ILE A 169 -0.39 -9.00 13.87
N ALA A 170 -0.25 -10.33 13.95
CA ALA A 170 -0.55 -11.11 15.16
C ALA A 170 0.28 -10.64 16.37
N LYS A 171 1.57 -10.32 16.15
CA LYS A 171 2.44 -9.77 17.21
C LYS A 171 1.92 -8.43 17.75
N THR A 172 1.33 -7.61 16.89
CA THR A 172 0.87 -6.26 17.26
C THR A 172 -0.58 -6.23 17.73
N GLU A 173 -1.40 -7.18 17.30
CA GLU A 173 -2.82 -7.33 17.66
C GLU A 173 -3.03 -7.36 19.18
N SER A 174 -2.21 -8.17 19.88
CA SER A 174 -2.25 -8.27 21.35
C SER A 174 -2.01 -6.96 22.10
N ARG A 175 -1.33 -5.99 21.45
CA ARG A 175 -1.02 -4.67 22.01
C ARG A 175 -1.94 -3.59 21.48
N PHE A 176 -2.64 -3.85 20.37
CA PHE A 176 -3.46 -2.86 19.67
C PHE A 176 -4.63 -2.38 20.52
N ILE A 177 -5.51 -3.31 20.90
CA ILE A 177 -6.71 -3.03 21.70
C ILE A 177 -6.36 -2.44 23.08
N PRO A 178 -5.49 -3.05 23.90
CA PRO A 178 -5.16 -2.47 25.21
C PRO A 178 -4.42 -1.14 25.08
N GLY A 179 -3.60 -0.94 24.05
CA GLY A 179 -2.92 0.33 23.81
C GLY A 179 -3.88 1.49 23.55
N ILE A 180 -4.92 1.28 22.74
CA ILE A 180 -5.97 2.27 22.52
C ILE A 180 -6.76 2.52 23.81
N ALA A 181 -7.15 1.46 24.52
CA ALA A 181 -7.89 1.59 25.77
C ALA A 181 -7.09 2.37 26.84
N VAL A 182 -5.79 2.10 26.97
CA VAL A 182 -4.89 2.84 27.89
C VAL A 182 -4.76 4.29 27.46
N GLY A 183 -4.59 4.58 26.16
CA GLY A 183 -4.50 5.95 25.65
C GLY A 183 -5.77 6.75 25.92
N VAL A 184 -6.93 6.21 25.55
CA VAL A 184 -8.23 6.87 25.83
C VAL A 184 -8.46 7.01 27.33
N GLY A 185 -8.15 5.97 28.11
CA GLY A 185 -8.22 6.01 29.57
C GLY A 185 -7.35 7.10 30.18
N LEU A 186 -6.16 7.36 29.63
CA LEU A 186 -5.27 8.41 30.10
C LEU A 186 -5.79 9.83 29.78
N ILE A 187 -6.47 10.01 28.64
CA ILE A 187 -7.16 11.27 28.30
C ILE A 187 -8.31 11.52 29.29
N LEU A 188 -9.13 10.50 29.55
CA LEU A 188 -10.22 10.58 30.52
C LEU A 188 -9.70 10.79 31.94
N GLY A 189 -8.61 10.12 32.32
CA GLY A 189 -7.92 10.35 33.59
C GLY A 189 -7.37 11.77 33.71
N GLY A 190 -6.84 12.33 32.62
CA GLY A 190 -6.45 13.73 32.54
C GLY A 190 -7.61 14.69 32.80
N LEU A 191 -8.81 14.40 32.30
CA LEU A 191 -10.02 15.19 32.59
C LEU A 191 -10.40 15.13 34.07
N VAL A 192 -10.28 13.96 34.70
CA VAL A 192 -10.51 13.81 36.14
C VAL A 192 -9.51 14.65 36.94
N LEU A 193 -8.22 14.62 36.56
CA LEU A 193 -7.20 15.47 37.17
C LEU A 193 -7.53 16.96 37.00
N ALA A 194 -7.94 17.37 35.80
CA ALA A 194 -8.34 18.75 35.54
C ALA A 194 -9.50 19.20 36.43
N TYR A 195 -10.48 18.33 36.69
CA TYR A 195 -11.59 18.61 37.59
C TYR A 195 -11.14 18.72 39.05
N ILE A 196 -10.21 17.87 39.51
CA ILE A 196 -9.67 17.95 40.88
C ILE A 196 -9.00 19.29 41.14
N PHE A 197 -8.23 19.80 40.17
CA PHE A 197 -7.56 21.10 40.27
C PHE A 197 -8.50 22.30 40.08
N ASP A 198 -9.77 22.10 39.74
CA ASP A 198 -10.78 23.17 39.69
C ASP A 198 -11.43 23.42 41.07
N ILE A 199 -11.26 22.49 42.01
CA ILE A 199 -11.79 22.61 43.37
C ILE A 199 -11.12 23.81 44.09
N PRO A 200 -11.87 24.71 44.76
CA PRO A 200 -11.33 25.93 45.37
C PRO A 200 -10.12 25.74 46.30
N GLN A 201 -10.05 24.60 46.98
CA GLN A 201 -8.96 24.25 47.92
C GLN A 201 -7.64 23.90 47.20
N PHE A 202 -7.71 23.44 45.94
CA PHE A 202 -6.57 22.97 45.15
C PHE A 202 -6.37 23.80 43.86
N LYS A 203 -7.05 24.94 43.75
CA LYS A 203 -7.12 25.71 42.51
C LYS A 203 -5.73 26.19 42.07
N ASN A 204 -5.23 25.63 40.97
CA ASN A 204 -4.02 26.08 40.31
C ASN A 204 -4.14 25.87 38.81
N GLU A 205 -4.49 26.96 38.10
CA GLU A 205 -4.76 26.95 36.65
C GLU A 205 -3.54 26.51 35.83
N THR A 206 -2.32 26.82 36.28
CA THR A 206 -1.07 26.39 35.65
C THR A 206 -0.89 24.88 35.74
N ILE A 207 -1.01 24.31 36.94
CA ILE A 207 -0.82 22.86 37.16
C ILE A 207 -1.97 22.07 36.51
N GLN A 208 -3.19 22.59 36.56
CA GLN A 208 -4.36 22.02 35.89
C GLN A 208 -4.12 21.85 34.39
N ALA A 209 -3.77 22.94 33.69
CA ALA A 209 -3.53 22.93 32.25
C ALA A 209 -2.32 22.06 31.86
N PHE A 210 -1.21 22.17 32.62
CA PHE A 210 0.00 21.37 32.39
C PHE A 210 -0.27 19.87 32.53
N SER A 211 -0.87 19.46 33.66
CA SER A 211 -1.13 18.04 33.95
C SER A 211 -2.08 17.41 32.94
N PHE A 212 -3.16 18.11 32.59
CA PHE A 212 -4.11 17.66 31.56
C PHE A 212 -3.43 17.50 30.19
N MET A 213 -2.76 18.55 29.69
CA MET A 213 -2.14 18.50 28.36
C MET A 213 -1.00 17.48 28.30
N MET A 214 -0.30 17.23 29.39
CA MET A 214 0.74 16.20 29.44
C MET A 214 0.15 14.78 29.41
N CYS A 215 -0.97 14.53 30.09
CA CYS A 215 -1.72 13.28 29.94
C CYS A 215 -2.16 13.07 28.49
N VAL A 216 -2.65 14.11 27.82
CA VAL A 216 -3.02 14.06 26.39
C VAL A 216 -1.79 13.76 25.52
N ALA A 217 -0.65 14.41 25.76
CA ALA A 217 0.57 14.16 25.00
C ALA A 217 1.01 12.69 25.07
N VAL A 218 1.07 12.13 26.28
CA VAL A 218 1.44 10.71 26.50
C VAL A 218 0.41 9.77 25.90
N ALA A 219 -0.87 10.09 26.03
CA ALA A 219 -1.95 9.27 25.45
C ALA A 219 -1.86 9.20 23.92
N VAL A 220 -1.70 10.36 23.26
CA VAL A 220 -1.58 10.44 21.80
C VAL A 220 -0.32 9.71 21.33
N PHE A 221 0.79 9.80 22.06
CA PHE A 221 2.00 9.05 21.75
C PHE A 221 1.73 7.53 21.72
N ILE A 222 1.10 6.99 22.77
CA ILE A 222 0.78 5.56 22.87
C ILE A 222 -0.17 5.15 21.73
N ILE A 223 -1.26 5.91 21.53
CA ILE A 223 -2.26 5.62 20.49
C ILE A 223 -1.61 5.62 19.11
N MET A 224 -0.81 6.63 18.77
CA MET A 224 -0.15 6.72 17.47
C MET A 224 0.85 5.59 17.25
N TYR A 225 1.71 5.32 18.24
CA TYR A 225 2.69 4.25 18.13
C TYR A 225 2.03 2.89 17.88
N VAL A 226 1.00 2.57 18.66
CA VAL A 226 0.27 1.32 18.56
C VAL A 226 -0.53 1.24 17.24
N SER A 227 -1.15 2.36 16.84
CA SER A 227 -1.96 2.42 15.62
C SER A 227 -1.13 2.21 14.37
N ILE A 228 0.00 2.91 14.22
CA ILE A 228 0.86 2.79 13.04
C ILE A 228 1.42 1.38 12.90
N ASN A 229 1.89 0.78 14.01
CA ASN A 229 2.46 -0.57 13.99
C ASN A 229 1.45 -1.65 13.59
N HIS A 230 0.15 -1.47 13.87
CA HIS A 230 -0.87 -2.45 13.53
C HIS A 230 -1.53 -2.17 12.18
N LYS A 231 -1.91 -0.91 11.92
CA LYS A 231 -2.68 -0.52 10.74
C LYS A 231 -1.86 -0.51 9.45
N LEU A 232 -0.54 -0.30 9.54
CA LEU A 232 0.30 -0.20 8.35
C LEU A 232 0.59 -1.57 7.70
N PRO A 233 0.96 -2.64 8.44
CA PRO A 233 1.01 -4.00 7.88
C PRO A 233 -0.35 -4.47 7.36
N GLU A 234 -1.43 -4.17 8.09
CA GLU A 234 -2.82 -4.49 7.69
C GLU A 234 -3.19 -3.79 6.37
N ALA A 235 -2.82 -2.52 6.20
CA ALA A 235 -3.05 -1.77 4.96
C ALA A 235 -2.33 -2.40 3.77
N ILE A 236 -1.09 -2.88 3.95
CA ILE A 236 -0.34 -3.56 2.88
C ILE A 236 -0.97 -4.90 2.51
N LYS A 237 -1.39 -5.68 3.50
CA LYS A 237 -2.13 -6.92 3.26
C LYS A 237 -3.41 -6.64 2.46
N ASN A 238 -4.16 -5.61 2.86
CA ASN A 238 -5.41 -5.23 2.18
C ASN A 238 -5.19 -4.65 0.78
N LEU A 239 -4.06 -3.99 0.52
CA LEU A 239 -3.69 -3.56 -0.84
C LEU A 239 -3.56 -4.79 -1.77
N SER A 240 -2.96 -5.88 -1.28
CA SER A 240 -2.86 -7.13 -2.06
C SER A 240 -4.23 -7.78 -2.33
N GLU A 241 -5.14 -7.71 -1.37
CA GLU A 241 -6.48 -8.29 -1.50
C GLU A 241 -7.44 -7.41 -2.31
N THR A 242 -7.26 -6.09 -2.31
CA THR A 242 -8.14 -5.16 -3.03
C THR A 242 -7.89 -5.20 -4.54
N TYR A 243 -6.63 -5.34 -4.97
CA TYR A 243 -6.28 -5.59 -6.37
C TYR A 243 -6.78 -6.95 -6.88
N ARG A 244 -7.06 -7.90 -5.98
CA ARG A 244 -7.65 -9.21 -6.32
C ARG A 244 -9.10 -9.12 -6.80
N LYS A 245 -9.79 -7.98 -6.64
CA LYS A 245 -11.20 -7.80 -7.03
C LYS A 245 -11.48 -6.59 -7.94
N GLN A 246 -10.51 -5.75 -8.22
CA GLN A 246 -10.71 -4.54 -9.02
C GLN A 246 -10.35 -4.80 -10.48
N ASP A 247 -11.36 -5.16 -11.28
CA ASP A 247 -11.26 -5.17 -12.74
C ASP A 247 -10.81 -3.77 -13.19
N LYS A 248 -9.63 -3.63 -13.82
CA LYS A 248 -9.08 -2.34 -14.32
C LYS A 248 -10.14 -1.58 -15.14
N ARG A 249 -11.03 -2.31 -15.83
CA ARG A 249 -12.14 -1.73 -16.58
C ARG A 249 -13.16 -1.00 -15.70
N PHE A 250 -13.40 -1.44 -14.47
CA PHE A 250 -14.37 -0.81 -13.57
C PHE A 250 -13.88 0.55 -13.07
N GLU A 251 -12.58 0.70 -12.84
CA GLU A 251 -11.99 1.96 -12.41
C GLU A 251 -11.94 2.98 -13.55
N GLU A 252 -11.58 2.53 -14.76
CA GLU A 252 -11.72 3.34 -15.98
C GLU A 252 -13.17 3.80 -16.19
N ILE A 253 -14.15 2.90 -16.09
CA ILE A 253 -15.57 3.24 -16.26
C ILE A 253 -16.03 4.22 -15.17
N THR A 254 -15.58 4.05 -13.92
CA THR A 254 -15.91 4.96 -12.82
C THR A 254 -15.34 6.36 -13.07
N GLY A 255 -14.10 6.45 -13.53
CA GLY A 255 -13.47 7.73 -13.89
C GLY A 255 -14.21 8.45 -15.02
N HIS A 256 -14.55 7.75 -16.09
CA HIS A 256 -15.29 8.33 -17.22
C HIS A 256 -16.70 8.80 -16.81
N VAL A 257 -17.40 8.02 -15.98
CA VAL A 257 -18.75 8.38 -15.53
C VAL A 257 -18.73 9.56 -14.56
N MET A 258 -17.73 9.65 -13.68
CA MET A 258 -17.56 10.82 -12.81
C MET A 258 -17.23 12.08 -13.62
N ALA A 259 -16.39 11.98 -14.65
CA ALA A 259 -16.10 13.09 -15.56
C ALA A 259 -17.36 13.53 -16.33
N LEU A 260 -18.15 12.59 -16.86
CA LEU A 260 -19.43 12.90 -17.52
C LEU A 260 -20.43 13.55 -16.56
N THR A 261 -20.48 13.10 -15.30
CA THR A 261 -21.34 13.68 -14.26
C THR A 261 -20.94 15.12 -13.96
N ALA A 262 -19.63 15.40 -13.89
CA ALA A 262 -19.12 16.75 -13.70
C ALA A 262 -19.41 17.67 -14.90
N ILE A 263 -19.26 17.17 -16.14
CA ILE A 263 -19.61 17.91 -17.35
C ILE A 263 -21.10 18.26 -17.38
N ALA A 264 -21.96 17.30 -17.04
CA ALA A 264 -23.41 17.52 -16.96
C ALA A 264 -23.78 18.52 -15.85
N TYR A 265 -23.14 18.42 -14.68
CA TYR A 265 -23.32 19.35 -13.57
C TYR A 265 -22.97 20.79 -13.97
N VAL A 266 -21.78 20.99 -14.56
CA VAL A 266 -21.31 22.32 -14.98
C VAL A 266 -22.14 22.85 -16.15
N GLY A 267 -22.44 22.03 -17.16
CA GLY A 267 -23.23 22.45 -18.32
C GLY A 267 -24.66 22.88 -17.95
N LEU A 268 -25.32 22.13 -17.08
CA LEU A 268 -26.67 22.46 -16.60
C LEU A 268 -26.66 23.64 -15.61
N GLY A 269 -25.62 23.74 -14.78
CA GLY A 269 -25.42 24.86 -13.87
C GLY A 269 -25.17 26.19 -14.61
N LEU A 270 -24.40 26.16 -15.69
CA LEU A 270 -24.15 27.34 -16.54
C LEU A 270 -25.41 27.79 -17.30
N TRP A 271 -26.28 26.85 -17.71
CA TRP A 271 -27.53 27.18 -18.37
C TRP A 271 -28.56 27.82 -17.41
N ARG A 272 -28.61 27.38 -16.14
CA ARG A 272 -29.44 28.03 -15.10
C ARG A 272 -28.71 28.11 -13.75
N PRO A 273 -28.30 29.31 -13.31
CA PRO A 273 -27.47 29.49 -12.11
C PRO A 273 -28.06 28.96 -10.79
N TYR A 274 -29.39 28.90 -10.64
CA TYR A 274 -30.03 28.38 -9.42
C TYR A 274 -29.90 26.85 -9.27
N LEU A 275 -29.53 26.15 -10.35
CA LEU A 275 -29.44 24.70 -10.39
C LEU A 275 -28.15 24.15 -9.74
N PHE A 276 -27.11 24.97 -9.53
CA PHE A 276 -25.87 24.54 -8.88
C PHE A 276 -26.09 23.95 -7.48
N GLY A 277 -27.07 24.47 -6.73
CA GLY A 277 -27.40 23.98 -5.39
C GLY A 277 -28.18 22.66 -5.38
N VAL A 278 -28.97 22.37 -6.44
CA VAL A 278 -29.81 21.17 -6.52
C VAL A 278 -29.08 20.02 -7.22
N LEU A 279 -28.33 20.31 -8.30
CA LEU A 279 -27.66 19.27 -9.09
C LEU A 279 -26.43 18.67 -8.42
N TRP A 280 -25.97 19.19 -7.28
CA TRP A 280 -24.89 18.56 -6.52
C TRP A 280 -25.27 17.14 -6.07
N ILE A 281 -26.57 16.86 -5.94
CA ILE A 281 -27.13 15.52 -5.65
C ILE A 281 -26.76 14.47 -6.72
N MET A 282 -26.39 14.86 -7.94
CA MET A 282 -25.96 13.88 -8.96
C MET A 282 -24.72 13.10 -8.54
N PHE A 283 -23.77 13.71 -7.83
CA PHE A 283 -22.55 13.04 -7.38
C PHE A 283 -22.81 11.87 -6.41
N PRO A 284 -23.57 12.05 -5.30
CA PRO A 284 -23.89 10.93 -4.42
C PRO A 284 -24.77 9.87 -5.11
N ILE A 285 -25.70 10.25 -5.98
CA ILE A 285 -26.50 9.28 -6.75
C ILE A 285 -25.60 8.40 -7.63
N MET A 286 -24.68 9.01 -8.38
CA MET A 286 -23.77 8.27 -9.26
C MET A 286 -22.77 7.42 -8.48
N ALA A 287 -22.30 7.88 -7.32
CA ALA A 287 -21.45 7.10 -6.42
C ALA A 287 -22.18 5.85 -5.90
N ILE A 288 -23.45 5.98 -5.49
CA ILE A 288 -24.28 4.85 -5.03
C ILE A 288 -24.55 3.87 -6.18
N LEU A 289 -24.84 4.38 -7.38
CA LEU A 289 -25.10 3.57 -8.56
C LEU A 289 -23.85 2.76 -8.97
N MET A 290 -22.67 3.38 -8.90
CA MET A 290 -21.39 2.68 -9.10
C MET A 290 -21.14 1.61 -8.03
N ALA A 291 -21.38 1.92 -6.76
CA ALA A 291 -21.25 0.95 -5.68
C ALA A 291 -22.18 -0.27 -5.86
N LEU A 292 -23.40 -0.04 -6.34
CA LEU A 292 -24.35 -1.11 -6.68
C LEU A 292 -23.84 -1.98 -7.84
N ILE A 293 -23.39 -1.38 -8.94
CA ILE A 293 -22.83 -2.13 -10.08
C ILE A 293 -21.63 -2.96 -9.64
N LYS A 294 -20.76 -2.41 -8.78
CA LYS A 294 -19.62 -3.12 -8.19
C LYS A 294 -20.08 -4.34 -7.39
N SER A 295 -21.10 -4.19 -6.55
CA SER A 295 -21.62 -5.28 -5.71
C SER A 295 -22.25 -6.42 -6.53
N ILE A 296 -22.87 -6.10 -7.67
CA ILE A 296 -23.49 -7.08 -8.57
C ILE A 296 -22.42 -7.85 -9.34
N LYS A 297 -21.37 -7.18 -9.84
CA LYS A 297 -20.28 -7.83 -10.58
C LYS A 297 -19.35 -8.68 -9.69
N ALA A 298 -19.31 -8.43 -8.39
CA ALA A 298 -18.46 -9.15 -7.44
C ALA A 298 -19.04 -10.48 -6.95
N LYS A 299 -20.22 -10.89 -7.45
CA LYS A 299 -20.93 -12.12 -7.13
C LYS A 299 -20.92 -13.07 -8.31
#